data_AF-A0A0C3AEE7-F1
#
_entry.id   AF-A0A0C3AEE7-F1
#
_cell.length_a   1.000
_cell.length_b   1.000
_cell.length_c   1.000
_cell.angle_alpha   90.00
_cell.angle_beta   90.00
_cell.angle_gamma   90.00
#
_symmetry.space_group_name_H-M   'P 1'
#
loop_
_entity.id
_entity.type
_entity.pdbx_description
1 polymer ?
#
loop_
_entity_poly.entity_id
_entity_poly.type
_entity_poly.pdbx_seq_one_letter_code
_entity_poly.pdbx_strand_id
1 'polypeptide(L)'
;MMHCLGALERVPEAVVTGANPGDIFVHRNIANQFYPNDDSALSVLIYAVGVLGAELVVAGHTQCGGALACLQAAQSISTRPPATDTPLGR
;
A
#
# COMPACT_ATOMS: atom_id res chain seq x y z
N MET A 1 6.93 -6.05 -4.16
CA MET A 1 5.66 -5.80 -4.87
C MET A 1 4.57 -6.59 -4.16
N MET A 2 3.73 -5.89 -3.40
CA MET A 2 3.16 -6.35 -2.13
C MET A 2 1.76 -6.99 -2.22
N HIS A 3 1.52 -8.02 -1.38
CA HIS A 3 0.28 -8.80 -1.21
C HIS A 3 -0.64 -8.29 -0.10
N CYS A 4 -1.90 -7.97 -0.42
CA CYS A 4 -2.98 -7.79 0.56
C CYS A 4 -3.75 -9.10 0.81
N LEU A 5 -4.02 -9.42 2.08
CA LEU A 5 -4.87 -10.54 2.49
C LEU A 5 -6.30 -10.38 1.91
N GLY A 6 -6.65 -11.27 0.98
CA GLY A 6 -7.98 -11.31 0.36
C GLY A 6 -8.05 -12.33 -0.77
N ALA A 7 -8.08 -13.61 -0.40
CA ALA A 7 -8.46 -14.80 -1.18
C ALA A 7 -7.89 -15.11 -2.60
N LEU A 8 -7.30 -14.21 -3.38
CA LEU A 8 -6.87 -14.57 -4.76
C LEU A 8 -5.48 -14.10 -5.23
N GLU A 9 -4.62 -13.57 -4.36
CA GLU A 9 -3.24 -13.33 -4.79
C GLU A 9 -2.27 -13.65 -3.67
N ARG A 10 -1.71 -14.87 -3.72
CA ARG A 10 -0.55 -15.33 -2.94
C ARG A 10 0.64 -15.64 -3.85
N VAL A 11 0.71 -15.04 -5.04
CA VAL A 11 1.79 -15.30 -6.01
C VAL A 11 3.01 -14.42 -5.70
N PRO A 12 4.10 -14.97 -5.12
CA PRO A 12 5.27 -14.17 -4.75
C PRO A 12 5.81 -13.40 -5.96
N GLU A 13 6.42 -12.25 -5.72
CA GLU A 13 7.00 -11.37 -6.74
C GLU A 13 7.97 -12.12 -7.64
N ALA A 14 8.80 -12.97 -7.03
CA ALA A 14 9.75 -13.80 -7.74
C ALA A 14 9.07 -14.76 -8.73
N VAL A 15 7.86 -15.23 -8.43
CA VAL A 15 7.08 -16.10 -9.32
C VAL A 15 6.48 -15.31 -10.48
N VAL A 16 5.94 -14.11 -10.22
CA VAL A 16 5.36 -13.25 -11.28
C VAL A 16 6.43 -12.77 -12.26
N THR A 17 7.61 -12.45 -11.76
CA THR A 17 8.71 -11.88 -12.55
C THR A 17 9.68 -12.92 -13.10
N GLY A 18 9.61 -14.17 -12.64
CA GLY A 18 10.59 -15.21 -12.99
C GLY A 18 11.98 -14.96 -12.40
N ALA A 19 12.07 -14.17 -11.32
CA ALA A 19 13.33 -13.77 -10.71
C ALA A 19 13.91 -14.88 -9.81
N ASN A 20 15.24 -14.94 -9.72
CA ASN A 20 15.94 -15.87 -8.84
C ASN A 20 15.97 -15.35 -7.40
N PRO A 21 16.21 -16.23 -6.41
CA PRO A 21 16.43 -15.79 -5.04
C PRO A 21 17.58 -14.78 -4.95
N GLY A 22 17.30 -13.60 -4.39
CA GLY A 22 18.26 -12.50 -4.25
C GLY A 22 18.13 -11.40 -5.32
N ASP A 23 17.44 -11.66 -6.43
CA ASP A 23 17.25 -10.68 -7.50
C ASP A 23 16.29 -9.54 -7.09
N ILE A 24 15.38 -9.81 -6.15
CA ILE A 24 14.37 -8.84 -5.70
C ILE A 24 14.45 -8.68 -4.18
N PHE A 25 14.72 -7.46 -3.74
CA PHE A 25 14.53 -7.04 -2.36
C PHE A 25 13.11 -6.52 -2.16
N VAL A 26 12.42 -7.05 -1.16
CA VAL A 26 10.96 -6.92 -1.06
C VAL A 26 10.53 -6.27 0.25
N HIS A 27 9.84 -5.14 0.16
CA HIS A 27 9.03 -4.57 1.24
C HIS A 27 7.54 -4.66 0.93
N ARG A 28 6.76 -4.82 2.00
CA ARG A 28 5.39 -5.29 1.96
C ARG A 28 4.53 -4.66 3.08
N ASN A 29 3.55 -3.82 2.72
CA ASN A 29 2.47 -3.28 3.59
C ASN A 29 1.07 -3.24 2.91
N ILE A 30 0.00 -3.03 3.68
CA ILE A 30 -1.37 -3.00 3.12
C ILE A 30 -1.51 -1.88 2.07
N ALA A 31 -2.03 -2.24 0.89
CA ALA A 31 -2.25 -1.33 -0.23
C ALA A 31 -0.97 -0.64 -0.76
N ASN A 32 0.20 -1.22 -0.50
CA ASN A 32 1.46 -0.91 -1.18
C ASN A 32 1.84 0.57 -1.03
N GLN A 33 1.52 1.14 0.14
CA GLN A 33 1.68 2.55 0.45
C GLN A 33 3.12 2.84 0.86
N PHE A 34 3.56 4.06 0.58
CA PHE A 34 4.82 4.56 1.12
C PHE A 34 4.55 5.92 1.75
N TYR A 35 4.86 6.02 3.04
CA TYR A 35 4.74 7.27 3.79
C TYR A 35 6.13 7.72 4.21
N PRO A 36 6.56 8.96 3.90
CA PRO A 36 7.87 9.45 4.29
C PRO A 36 8.10 9.52 5.81
N ASN A 37 7.03 9.49 6.61
CA ASN A 37 7.06 9.45 8.07
C ASN A 37 6.89 8.04 8.66
N ASP A 38 6.94 6.99 7.82
CA ASP A 38 7.05 5.60 8.27
C ASP A 38 8.53 5.21 8.33
N ASP A 39 9.11 5.22 9.53
CA ASP A 39 10.51 4.89 9.77
C ASP A 39 10.87 3.48 9.27
N SER A 40 9.93 2.53 9.30
CA SER A 40 10.16 1.16 8.84
C SER A 40 10.29 1.14 7.32
N ALA A 41 9.34 1.72 6.60
CA ALA A 41 9.39 1.82 5.14
C ALA A 41 10.60 2.63 4.66
N LEU A 42 10.92 3.72 5.37
CA LEU A 42 12.07 4.56 5.08
C LEU A 42 13.40 3.82 5.29
N SER A 43 13.52 3.01 6.35
CA SER A 43 14.72 2.20 6.59
C SER A 43 14.98 1.20 5.47
N VAL A 44 13.94 0.56 4.94
CA VAL A 44 14.03 -0.34 3.79
C VAL A 44 14.51 0.43 2.56
N LEU A 45 13.92 1.60 2.28
CA LEU A 45 14.30 2.42 1.15
C LEU A 45 15.78 2.83 1.20
N ILE A 46 16.23 3.32 2.35
CA ILE A 46 17.62 3.75 2.57
C ILE A 46 18.57 2.56 2.38
N TYR A 47 18.23 1.38 2.89
CA TYR A 47 19.06 0.19 2.70
C TYR A 47 19.08 -0.28 1.24
N ALA A 48 17.91 -0.33 0.59
CA ALA A 48 17.78 -0.79 -0.79
C ALA A 48 18.60 0.08 -1.76
N VAL A 49 18.53 1.40 -1.62
CA VAL A 49 19.24 2.32 -2.51
C VAL A 49 20.68 2.51 -2.08
N GLY A 50 20.91 2.82 -0.79
CA GLY A 50 22.22 3.22 -0.29
C GLY A 50 23.20 2.07 -0.08
N VAL A 51 22.72 0.86 0.18
CA VAL A 51 23.57 -0.31 0.44
C VAL A 51 23.51 -1.32 -0.70
N LEU A 52 22.30 -1.68 -1.16
CA LEU A 52 22.15 -2.69 -2.22
C LEU A 52 22.30 -2.11 -3.64
N GLY A 53 22.16 -0.78 -3.81
CA GLY A 53 22.19 -0.15 -5.13
C GLY A 53 21.01 -0.57 -6.02
N ALA A 54 19.88 -0.94 -5.41
CA ALA A 54 18.71 -1.46 -6.13
C ALA A 54 17.87 -0.34 -6.78
N GLU A 55 17.24 -0.67 -7.91
CA GLU A 55 16.18 0.14 -8.50
C GLU A 55 14.83 -0.11 -7.81
N LEU A 56 13.97 0.91 -7.79
CA LEU A 56 12.73 0.88 -7.02
C LEU A 56 11.50 0.74 -7.94
N VAL A 57 10.60 -0.17 -7.56
CA VAL A 57 9.32 -0.38 -8.24
C VAL A 57 8.18 -0.41 -7.21
N VAL A 58 7.22 0.51 -7.38
CA VAL A 58 5.93 0.47 -6.68
C VAL A 58 4.92 -0.23 -7.57
N ALA A 59 4.19 -1.15 -6.98
CA ALA A 59 3.76 -2.29 -7.72
C ALA A 59 2.43 -2.76 -7.15
N GLY A 60 1.33 -2.27 -7.75
CA GLY A 60 -0.05 -2.56 -7.36
C GLY A 60 -0.57 -3.87 -7.93
N HIS A 61 -1.78 -4.25 -7.51
CA HIS A 61 -2.45 -5.44 -8.02
C HIS A 61 -3.97 -5.23 -8.13
N THR A 62 -4.60 -5.95 -9.05
CA THR A 62 -6.06 -5.89 -9.23
C THR A 62 -6.77 -6.47 -8.01
N GLN A 63 -7.98 -5.99 -7.73
CA GLN A 63 -8.79 -6.47 -6.59
C GLN A 63 -8.08 -6.31 -5.22
N CYS A 64 -7.22 -5.30 -5.08
CA CYS A 64 -6.61 -4.97 -3.80
C CYS A 64 -7.67 -4.62 -2.76
N GLY A 65 -7.81 -5.46 -1.72
CA GLY A 65 -8.80 -5.29 -0.66
C GLY A 65 -8.62 -3.98 0.13
N GLY A 66 -7.37 -3.57 0.39
CA GLY A 66 -7.08 -2.30 1.04
C GLY A 66 -7.52 -1.10 0.20
N ALA A 67 -7.22 -1.10 -1.10
CA ALA A 67 -7.65 -0.03 -2.01
C ALA A 67 -9.18 0.02 -2.14
N LEU A 68 -9.85 -1.13 -2.27
CA LEU A 68 -11.30 -1.20 -2.35
C LEU A 68 -11.97 -0.66 -1.09
N ALA A 69 -11.45 -1.02 0.10
CA ALA A 69 -11.96 -0.52 1.37
C ALA A 69 -11.82 1.01 1.48
N CYS A 70 -10.69 1.57 1.06
CA CYS A 70 -10.49 3.02 1.02
C CYS A 70 -11.48 3.72 0.06
N LEU A 71 -11.71 3.16 -1.13
CA LEU A 71 -12.66 3.71 -2.09
C LEU A 71 -14.09 3.74 -1.53
N GLN A 72 -14.52 2.64 -0.91
CA GLN A 72 -15.85 2.55 -0.29
C GLN A 72 -16.01 3.56 0.86
N ALA A 73 -14.98 3.74 1.68
CA ALA A 73 -14.97 4.74 2.76
C ALA A 73 -15.02 6.18 2.20
N ALA A 74 -14.29 6.48 1.13
CA ALA A 74 -14.32 7.80 0.49
C ALA A 74 -15.71 8.12 -0.10
N GLN A 75 -16.38 7.13 -0.69
CA GLN A 75 -17.71 7.30 -1.27
C GLN A 75 -18.80 7.50 -0.20
N SER A 76 -18.69 6.86 0.96
CA SER A 76 -19.64 7.06 2.06
C SER A 76 -19.55 8.44 2.70
N ILE A 77 -18.40 9.11 2.61
CA ILE A 77 -18.24 10.51 3.06
C ILE A 77 -19.05 11.47 2.17
N SER A 78 -19.12 11.22 0.86
CA SER A 78 -19.86 12.07 -0.09
C SER A 78 -21.39 12.01 0.09
N THR A 79 -21.92 10.95 0.72
CA THR A 79 -23.37 10.78 0.94
C THR A 79 -23.81 11.22 2.32
N ARG A 80 -22.87 11.60 3.22
CA ARG A 80 -23.21 12.19 4.51
C ARG A 80 -23.69 13.63 4.26
N PRO A 81 -24.94 14.01 4.64
CA PRO A 81 -25.32 15.42 4.62
C PRO A 81 -24.28 16.22 5.41
N PRO A 82 -23.95 17.45 4.98
CA PRO A 82 -23.04 18.30 5.74
C PRO A 82 -23.52 18.32 7.19
N ALA A 83 -22.62 18.05 8.14
CA ALA A 83 -22.98 18.01 9.54
C ALA A 83 -23.62 19.36 9.90
N THR A 84 -24.92 19.35 10.20
CA THR A 84 -25.66 20.51 10.70
C THR A 84 -25.29 20.72 12.17
N ASP A 85 -24.00 20.81 12.48
CA ASP A 85 -23.53 21.27 13.77
C ASP A 85 -23.58 22.80 13.74
N THR A 86 -24.78 23.34 13.87
CA THR A 86 -24.93 24.68 14.44
C THR A 86 -24.40 24.57 15.87
N PRO A 87 -23.30 25.24 16.26
CA PRO A 87 -22.73 25.02 17.59
C PRO A 87 -23.65 25.49 18.73
N LEU A 88 -24.71 26.25 18.44
CA LEU A 88 -25.68 26.74 19.43
C LEU A 88 -27.07 26.80 18.82
N GLY A 89 -27.87 25.77 19.05
CA GLY A 89 -29.32 25.77 18.91
C GLY A 89 -30.02 26.28 20.17
N ARG A 90 -29.52 27.40 20.71
CA ARG A 90 -30.13 28.26 21.74
C ARG A 90 -29.63 29.68 21.52
#